data_AF-A0A1H3DYR0-F1
#
_entry.id   AF-A0A1H3DYR0-F1
#
_cell.length_a   1.000
_cell.length_b   1.000
_cell.length_c   1.000
_cell.angle_alpha   90.00
_cell.angle_beta   90.00
_cell.angle_gamma   90.00
#
_symmetry.space_group_name_H-M   'P 1'
#
loop_
_entity.id
_entity.type
_entity.pdbx_description
1 polymer ?
#
loop_
_entity_poly.entity_id
_entity_poly.type
_entity_poly.pdbx_seq_one_letter_code
_entity_poly.pdbx_strand_id
1 'polypeptide(L)'
;MLGERAYSKGDKSKFNEAEADEIISLLKTIENDDAFCKGLLDTVSDEKEPTIGVICMYSEQKRFLKRKLAAQNWRDDFRETVKIDTVDSYQGKENRIIILSLTRSDAERSPGFLRSDNRVNVAMSRAMERLVIVGDMRVWSGKNSHYGLGKVAAYIRDRQGEGSFNILPASKQKGGK
;
A
#
# COMPACT_ATOMS: atom_id res chain seq x y z
N MET A 1 15.39 -19.38 -1.58
CA MET A 1 15.88 -18.95 -0.24
C MET A 1 16.28 -17.49 -0.35
N LEU A 2 15.55 -16.57 0.28
CA LEU A 2 15.90 -15.14 0.32
C LEU A 2 16.48 -14.84 1.69
N GLY A 3 17.70 -14.30 1.65
CA GLY A 3 18.60 -14.13 2.77
C GLY A 3 18.19 -13.05 3.77
N GLU A 4 18.77 -13.22 4.94
CA GLU A 4 18.71 -12.41 6.15
C GLU A 4 19.16 -10.97 5.92
N ARG A 5 18.27 -10.08 5.47
CA ARG A 5 18.52 -8.62 5.58
C ARG A 5 17.23 -7.87 5.90
N ALA A 6 16.88 -7.83 7.18
CA ALA A 6 16.22 -6.73 7.88
C ALA A 6 15.92 -7.14 9.34
N TYR A 7 16.95 -7.28 10.16
CA TYR A 7 16.77 -7.36 11.62
C TYR A 7 17.41 -6.12 12.26
N SER A 8 16.61 -5.09 12.49
CA SER A 8 16.86 -4.15 13.57
C SER A 8 16.20 -4.70 14.83
N LYS A 9 17.00 -5.34 15.68
CA LYS A 9 16.63 -5.62 17.07
C LYS A 9 16.56 -4.26 17.78
N GLY A 10 15.35 -3.78 18.07
CA GLY A 10 15.16 -2.77 19.11
C GLY A 10 14.58 -1.41 18.72
N ASP A 11 13.95 -1.22 17.55
CA ASP A 11 13.39 0.09 17.21
C ASP A 11 11.85 0.10 17.10
N LYS A 12 11.22 1.08 17.75
CA LYS A 12 9.77 1.36 17.66
C LYS A 12 9.36 1.84 16.27
N SER A 13 10.35 2.08 15.40
CA SER A 13 10.19 2.43 13.99
C SER A 13 10.06 1.19 13.12
N LYS A 14 8.87 0.95 12.58
CA LYS A 14 8.64 -0.05 11.54
C LYS A 14 8.36 0.66 10.22
N PHE A 15 9.28 0.52 9.28
CA PHE A 15 9.08 0.78 7.87
C PHE A 15 9.57 -0.44 7.07
N ASN A 16 9.01 -0.64 5.89
CA ASN A 16 9.38 -1.69 4.96
C ASN A 16 9.79 -1.00 3.65
N GLU A 17 11.10 -1.02 3.39
CA GLU A 17 11.67 -0.37 2.22
C GLU A 17 11.15 -0.95 0.92
N ALA A 18 11.07 -2.29 0.81
CA ALA A 18 10.60 -2.96 -0.39
C ALA A 18 9.13 -2.64 -0.68
N GLU A 19 8.27 -2.59 0.34
CA GLU A 19 6.88 -2.13 0.13
C GLU A 19 6.83 -0.69 -0.36
N ALA A 20 7.67 0.19 0.19
CA ALA A 20 7.69 1.58 -0.23
C ALA A 20 8.18 1.73 -1.68
N ASP A 21 9.16 0.93 -2.10
CA ASP A 21 9.65 0.90 -3.49
C ASP A 21 8.57 0.43 -4.46
N GLU A 22 7.82 -0.63 -4.12
CA GLU A 22 6.70 -1.07 -4.97
C GLU A 22 5.60 0.00 -5.08
N ILE A 23 5.30 0.72 -3.99
CA ILE A 23 4.33 1.82 -4.02
C ILE A 23 4.82 2.95 -4.93
N ILE A 24 6.11 3.33 -4.84
CA ILE A 24 6.68 4.36 -5.72
C ILE A 24 6.67 3.89 -7.17
N SER A 25 7.01 2.63 -7.44
CA SER A 25 6.98 2.05 -8.79
C SER A 25 5.57 2.03 -9.38
N LEU A 26 4.56 1.70 -8.55
CA LEU A 26 3.16 1.74 -8.96
C LEU A 26 2.73 3.17 -9.30
N LEU A 27 3.04 4.14 -8.44
CA LEU A 27 2.75 5.55 -8.71
C LEU A 27 3.45 6.05 -9.98
N LYS A 28 4.69 5.63 -10.24
CA LYS A 28 5.39 5.94 -11.50
C LYS A 28 4.74 5.31 -12.71
N THR A 29 4.22 4.09 -12.58
CA THR A 29 3.47 3.43 -13.66
C THR A 29 2.20 4.21 -13.99
N ILE A 30 1.49 4.68 -12.96
CA ILE A 30 0.29 5.50 -13.12
C ILE A 30 0.62 6.85 -13.79
N GLU A 31 1.67 7.55 -13.33
CA GLU A 31 2.09 8.83 -13.91
C GLU A 31 2.47 8.71 -15.39
N ASN A 32 3.10 7.59 -15.78
CA ASN A 32 3.54 7.34 -17.15
C ASN A 32 2.41 6.88 -18.09
N ASP A 33 1.21 6.61 -17.58
CA ASP A 33 0.03 6.33 -18.39
C ASP A 33 -0.75 7.64 -18.59
N ASP A 34 -0.50 8.34 -19.70
CA ASP A 34 -1.07 9.66 -19.96
C ASP A 34 -2.61 9.67 -19.95
N ALA A 35 -3.24 8.63 -20.49
CA ALA A 35 -4.70 8.54 -20.56
C ALA A 35 -5.30 8.37 -19.16
N PHE A 36 -4.72 7.47 -18.37
CA PHE A 36 -5.16 7.24 -17.01
C PHE A 36 -4.87 8.44 -16.10
N CYS A 37 -3.65 8.99 -16.18
CA CYS A 37 -3.24 10.16 -15.41
C CYS A 37 -4.14 11.36 -15.70
N LYS A 38 -4.51 11.59 -16.97
CA LYS A 38 -5.45 12.66 -17.33
C LYS A 38 -6.81 12.47 -16.65
N GLY A 39 -7.38 11.26 -16.68
CA GLY A 39 -8.66 10.99 -16.01
C GLY A 39 -8.61 11.22 -14.49
N LEU A 40 -7.46 10.94 -13.85
CA LEU A 40 -7.25 11.27 -12.44
C LEU A 40 -7.24 12.79 -12.21
N LEU A 41 -6.55 13.56 -13.04
CA LEU A 41 -6.45 15.02 -12.94
C LEU A 41 -7.77 15.73 -13.19
N ASP A 42 -8.55 15.25 -14.16
CA ASP A 42 -9.90 15.77 -14.43
C ASP A 42 -10.77 15.59 -13.17
N THR A 43 -10.70 14.42 -12.51
CA THR A 43 -11.44 14.20 -11.26
C THR A 43 -10.95 15.10 -10.12
N VAL A 44 -9.63 15.29 -9.96
CA VAL A 44 -9.10 16.22 -8.94
C VAL A 44 -9.65 17.63 -9.15
N SER A 45 -9.77 18.07 -10.40
CA SER A 45 -10.29 19.41 -10.73
C SER A 45 -11.77 19.55 -10.34
N ASP A 46 -12.57 18.52 -10.56
CA ASP A 46 -14.01 18.50 -10.26
C ASP A 46 -14.30 18.36 -8.76
N GLU A 47 -13.64 17.42 -8.08
CA GLU A 47 -13.89 17.07 -6.68
C GLU A 47 -13.05 17.89 -5.69
N LYS A 48 -11.98 18.54 -6.17
CA LYS A 48 -10.99 19.28 -5.36
C LYS A 48 -10.30 18.45 -4.28
N GLU A 49 -10.27 17.14 -4.47
CA GLU A 49 -9.61 16.19 -3.57
C GLU A 49 -8.68 15.27 -4.37
N PRO A 50 -7.56 14.82 -3.78
CA PRO A 50 -6.68 13.84 -4.42
C PRO A 50 -7.44 12.56 -4.80
N THR A 51 -7.15 11.97 -5.95
CA THR A 51 -7.82 10.73 -6.41
C THR A 51 -7.20 9.45 -5.84
N ILE A 52 -5.93 9.51 -5.42
CA ILE A 52 -5.17 8.39 -4.87
C ILE A 52 -4.85 8.64 -3.39
N GLY A 53 -5.34 7.75 -2.54
CA GLY A 53 -4.99 7.70 -1.12
C GLY A 53 -4.01 6.57 -0.80
N VAL A 54 -2.81 6.89 -0.35
CA VAL A 54 -1.86 5.93 0.20
C VAL A 54 -2.02 5.87 1.72
N ILE A 55 -2.58 4.79 2.22
CA ILE A 55 -2.81 4.55 3.65
C ILE A 55 -1.69 3.69 4.20
N CYS A 56 -0.94 4.21 5.16
CA CYS A 56 0.09 3.48 5.88
C CYS A 56 -0.44 2.98 7.22
N MET A 57 -0.23 1.71 7.52
CA MET A 57 -0.59 1.21 8.85
C MET A 57 0.36 1.73 9.94
N TYR A 58 1.61 2.05 9.59
CA TYR A 58 2.62 2.54 10.53
C TYR A 58 3.05 3.98 10.19
N SER A 59 3.22 4.83 11.21
CA SER A 59 3.62 6.23 11.04
C SER A 59 5.02 6.39 10.43
N GLU A 60 5.96 5.53 10.79
CA GLU A 60 7.30 5.55 10.20
C GLU A 60 7.31 5.11 8.74
N GLN A 61 6.42 4.20 8.33
CA GLN A 61 6.19 3.89 6.92
C GLN A 61 5.67 5.12 6.15
N LYS A 62 4.69 5.85 6.70
CA LYS A 62 4.22 7.13 6.13
C LYS A 62 5.39 8.11 5.97
N ARG A 63 6.19 8.28 7.02
CA ARG A 63 7.33 9.22 7.02
C ARG A 63 8.36 8.83 5.97
N PHE A 64 8.66 7.53 5.85
CA PHE A 64 9.57 6.99 4.85
C PHE A 64 9.04 7.18 3.42
N LEU A 65 7.78 6.83 3.16
CA LEU A 65 7.13 7.01 1.88
C LEU A 65 7.06 8.47 1.45
N LYS A 66 6.73 9.40 2.36
CA LYS A 66 6.75 10.84 2.06
C LYS A 66 8.14 11.32 1.63
N ARG A 67 9.21 10.85 2.29
CA ARG A 67 10.58 11.16 1.86
C ARG A 67 10.91 10.59 0.49
N LYS A 68 10.57 9.31 0.24
CA LYS A 68 10.80 8.68 -1.07
C LYS A 68 10.03 9.39 -2.18
N LEU A 69 8.76 9.72 -1.96
CA LEU A 69 7.95 10.50 -2.89
C LEU A 69 8.57 11.87 -3.16
N ALA A 70 9.03 12.58 -2.13
CA ALA A 70 9.66 13.87 -2.26
C ALA A 70 10.97 13.84 -3.07
N ALA A 71 11.72 12.74 -3.00
CA ALA A 71 12.98 12.56 -3.70
C ALA A 71 12.84 12.21 -5.19
N GLN A 72 11.63 11.88 -5.68
CA GLN A 72 11.43 11.61 -7.11
C GLN A 72 11.07 12.90 -7.86
N ASN A 73 11.42 12.91 -9.15
CA ASN A 73 10.99 13.93 -10.09
C ASN A 73 9.62 13.53 -10.66
N TRP A 74 8.54 14.13 -10.14
CA TRP A 74 7.17 13.94 -10.62
C TRP A 74 6.77 15.13 -11.51
N ARG A 75 5.82 14.91 -12.42
CA ARG A 75 5.05 15.99 -13.04
C ARG A 75 4.37 16.80 -11.94
N ASP A 76 4.29 18.12 -12.12
CA ASP A 76 3.79 19.03 -11.11
C ASP A 76 2.33 18.71 -10.74
N ASP A 77 1.51 18.45 -11.77
CA ASP A 77 0.09 18.11 -11.67
C ASP A 77 -0.15 16.75 -10.97
N PHE A 78 0.69 15.75 -11.25
CA PHE A 78 0.54 14.42 -10.69
C PHE A 78 0.62 14.39 -9.16
N ARG A 79 1.45 15.25 -8.56
CA ARG A 79 1.61 15.30 -7.10
C ARG A 79 0.31 15.64 -6.37
N GLU A 80 -0.56 16.40 -7.00
CA GLU A 80 -1.86 16.79 -6.44
C GLU A 80 -2.86 15.62 -6.41
N THR A 81 -2.65 14.60 -7.25
CA THR A 81 -3.48 13.40 -7.28
C THR A 81 -3.23 12.45 -6.10
N VAL A 82 -2.09 12.59 -5.40
CA VAL A 82 -1.64 11.63 -4.38
C VAL A 82 -1.63 12.22 -2.99
N LYS A 83 -2.25 11.51 -2.04
CA LYS A 83 -2.19 11.80 -0.61
C LYS A 83 -1.63 10.64 0.18
N ILE A 84 -0.77 10.90 1.15
CA ILE A 84 -0.20 9.87 2.03
C ILE A 84 -0.52 10.17 3.49
N ASP A 85 -1.25 9.26 4.15
CA ASP A 85 -1.56 9.35 5.57
C ASP A 85 -1.54 8.01 6.31
N THR A 86 -1.66 8.04 7.63
CA THR A 86 -1.87 6.83 8.44
C THR A 86 -3.35 6.48 8.52
N VAL A 87 -3.67 5.22 8.80
CA VAL A 87 -5.06 4.76 8.96
C VAL A 87 -5.86 5.58 9.98
N ASP A 88 -5.25 5.94 11.12
CA ASP A 88 -5.91 6.73 12.17
C ASP A 88 -6.19 8.18 11.71
N SER A 89 -5.38 8.74 10.80
CA SER A 89 -5.54 10.09 10.26
C SER A 89 -6.40 10.14 8.99
N TYR A 90 -6.78 8.98 8.44
CA TYR A 90 -7.60 8.85 7.23
C TYR A 90 -9.11 8.75 7.51
N GLN A 91 -9.56 8.98 8.74
CA GLN A 91 -10.96 8.78 9.10
C GLN A 91 -11.88 9.78 8.38
N GLY A 92 -12.96 9.26 7.79
CA GLY A 92 -13.98 10.07 7.11
C GLY A 92 -13.57 10.59 5.73
N LYS A 93 -12.47 10.10 5.17
CA LYS A 93 -11.99 10.46 3.82
C LYS A 93 -11.96 9.21 2.95
N GLU A 94 -12.31 9.37 1.69
CA GLU A 94 -12.39 8.31 0.70
C GLU A 94 -11.72 8.79 -0.58
N ASN A 95 -11.22 7.86 -1.40
CA ASN A 95 -10.58 8.17 -2.67
C ASN A 95 -10.98 7.10 -3.69
N ARG A 96 -10.96 7.46 -4.99
CA ARG A 96 -11.19 6.50 -6.07
C ARG A 96 -10.27 5.29 -5.93
N ILE A 97 -8.99 5.55 -5.66
CA ILE A 97 -7.96 4.52 -5.52
C ILE A 97 -7.35 4.61 -4.12
N ILE A 98 -7.32 3.48 -3.41
CA ILE A 98 -6.56 3.32 -2.18
C ILE A 98 -5.40 2.35 -2.38
N ILE A 99 -4.21 2.77 -1.94
CA ILE A 99 -3.02 1.93 -1.82
C ILE A 99 -2.72 1.74 -0.33
N LEU A 100 -2.91 0.53 0.19
CA LEU A 100 -2.72 0.19 1.60
C LEU A 100 -1.34 -0.47 1.83
N SER A 101 -0.46 0.19 2.59
CA SER A 101 0.85 -0.37 3.00
C SER A 101 0.78 -0.99 4.40
N LEU A 102 1.03 -2.31 4.47
CA LEU A 102 0.90 -3.11 5.69
C LEU A 102 2.16 -3.12 6.56
N THR A 103 3.33 -2.89 5.98
CA THR A 103 4.67 -2.78 6.60
C THR A 103 5.20 -4.07 7.27
N ARG A 104 4.36 -5.05 7.58
CA ARG A 104 4.78 -6.24 8.34
C ARG A 104 5.39 -7.31 7.44
N SER A 105 6.64 -7.64 7.71
CA SER A 105 7.37 -8.76 7.13
C SER A 105 8.46 -9.22 8.12
N ASP A 106 8.06 -9.96 9.17
CA ASP A 106 9.01 -10.56 10.12
C ASP A 106 9.00 -12.10 10.01
N ALA A 107 10.10 -12.75 10.40
CA ALA A 107 10.23 -14.21 10.27
C ALA A 107 9.19 -14.96 11.12
N GLU A 108 8.78 -14.37 12.24
CA GLU A 108 7.74 -14.90 13.13
C GLU A 108 6.33 -14.82 12.52
N ARG A 109 6.19 -14.08 11.40
CA ARG A 109 4.92 -13.76 10.74
C ARG A 109 3.93 -13.19 11.73
N SER A 110 4.38 -12.29 12.60
CA SER A 110 3.52 -11.67 13.59
C SER A 110 2.70 -10.55 12.93
N PRO A 111 1.35 -10.58 13.02
CA PRO A 111 0.51 -9.50 12.51
C PRO A 111 0.61 -8.21 13.36
N GLY A 112 1.07 -8.28 14.61
CA GLY A 112 1.14 -7.11 15.49
C GLY A 112 -0.23 -6.52 15.80
N PHE A 113 -0.37 -5.19 15.71
CA PHE A 113 -1.66 -4.53 15.96
C PHE A 113 -2.68 -4.75 14.83
N LEU A 114 -2.24 -5.21 13.66
CA LEU A 114 -3.10 -5.51 12.50
C LEU A 114 -4.01 -6.74 12.73
N ARG A 115 -3.96 -7.36 13.91
CA ARG A 115 -4.96 -8.33 14.39
C ARG A 115 -6.33 -7.69 14.59
N SER A 116 -6.38 -6.37 14.79
CA SER A 116 -7.64 -5.64 14.98
C SER A 116 -8.31 -5.38 13.63
N ASP A 117 -9.46 -6.01 13.43
CA ASP A 117 -10.24 -5.88 12.19
C ASP A 117 -10.73 -4.44 11.96
N ASN A 118 -10.93 -3.63 13.01
CA ASN A 118 -11.45 -2.27 12.89
C ASN A 118 -10.58 -1.39 11.98
N ARG A 119 -9.26 -1.37 12.18
CA ARG A 119 -8.35 -0.52 11.39
C ARG A 119 -8.21 -1.04 9.96
N VAL A 120 -8.21 -2.35 9.79
CA VAL A 120 -8.16 -2.98 8.46
C VAL A 120 -9.43 -2.63 7.68
N ASN A 121 -10.61 -2.81 8.29
CA ASN A 121 -11.89 -2.48 7.69
C ASN A 121 -11.98 -1.00 7.33
N VAL A 122 -11.58 -0.12 8.24
CA VAL A 122 -11.52 1.32 7.97
C VAL A 122 -10.64 1.64 6.77
N ALA A 123 -9.45 1.04 6.67
CA ALA A 123 -8.55 1.30 5.55
C ALA A 123 -9.11 0.80 4.22
N MET A 124 -9.68 -0.42 4.21
CA MET A 124 -10.23 -1.02 2.99
C MET A 124 -11.49 -0.30 2.49
N SER A 125 -12.35 0.15 3.41
CA SER A 125 -13.58 0.86 3.06
C SER A 125 -13.34 2.28 2.55
N ARG A 126 -12.09 2.76 2.47
CA ARG A 126 -11.78 4.09 1.90
C ARG A 126 -11.67 4.08 0.38
N ALA A 127 -11.63 2.90 -0.23
CA ALA A 127 -11.56 2.73 -1.68
C ALA A 127 -12.96 2.83 -2.27
N MET A 128 -13.19 3.77 -3.19
CA MET A 128 -14.44 3.86 -3.93
C MET A 128 -14.46 2.93 -5.15
N GLU A 129 -13.33 2.81 -5.86
CA GLU A 129 -13.26 2.06 -7.12
C GLU A 129 -12.20 0.97 -7.11
N ARG A 130 -11.01 1.26 -6.56
CA ARG A 130 -9.89 0.31 -6.57
C ARG A 130 -9.12 0.30 -5.25
N LEU A 131 -8.92 -0.90 -4.74
CA LEU A 131 -8.08 -1.17 -3.58
C LEU A 131 -6.84 -1.95 -4.02
N VAL A 132 -5.66 -1.42 -3.71
CA VAL A 132 -4.37 -2.09 -3.87
C VAL A 132 -3.78 -2.30 -2.47
N ILE A 133 -3.45 -3.54 -2.13
CA ILE A 133 -2.82 -3.87 -0.85
C ILE A 133 -1.38 -4.29 -1.11
N VAL A 134 -0.44 -3.61 -0.45
CA VAL A 134 1.00 -3.87 -0.55
C VAL A 134 1.50 -4.40 0.79
N GLY A 135 2.02 -5.61 0.80
CA GLY A 135 2.54 -6.25 2.00
C GLY A 135 2.97 -7.70 1.81
N ASP A 136 3.57 -8.28 2.85
CA ASP A 136 4.03 -9.66 2.82
C ASP A 136 2.87 -10.65 3.05
N MET A 137 2.43 -11.29 1.97
CA MET A 137 1.36 -12.30 2.02
C MET A 137 1.64 -13.46 2.97
N ARG A 138 2.91 -13.79 3.24
CA ARG A 138 3.26 -14.90 4.15
C ARG A 138 2.74 -14.63 5.55
N VAL A 139 2.68 -13.36 5.95
CA VAL A 139 2.13 -12.94 7.25
C VAL A 139 0.65 -13.29 7.37
N TRP A 140 -0.11 -13.30 6.27
CA TRP A 140 -1.57 -13.48 6.27
C TRP A 140 -2.02 -14.90 5.94
N SER A 141 -1.10 -15.87 6.08
CA SER A 141 -1.33 -17.28 5.79
C SER A 141 -1.19 -18.14 7.06
N GLY A 142 -1.62 -19.41 6.99
CA GLY A 142 -1.48 -20.38 8.08
C GLY A 142 -2.14 -19.89 9.37
N LYS A 143 -1.36 -19.76 10.46
CA LYS A 143 -1.87 -19.35 11.79
C LYS A 143 -2.60 -18.01 11.81
N ASN A 144 -2.40 -17.13 10.83
CA ASN A 144 -3.02 -15.81 10.76
C ASN A 144 -4.17 -15.73 9.74
N SER A 145 -4.56 -16.84 9.11
CA SER A 145 -5.61 -16.86 8.07
C SER A 145 -6.99 -16.40 8.56
N HIS A 146 -7.24 -16.52 9.87
CA HIS A 146 -8.52 -16.18 10.50
C HIS A 146 -8.70 -14.68 10.76
N TYR A 147 -7.63 -13.87 10.73
CA TYR A 147 -7.73 -12.41 10.84
C TYR A 147 -8.30 -11.80 9.55
N GLY A 148 -8.81 -10.57 9.63
CA GLY A 148 -9.40 -9.87 8.47
C GLY A 148 -8.54 -9.90 7.22
N LEU A 149 -7.25 -9.52 7.32
CA LEU A 149 -6.32 -9.56 6.18
C LEU A 149 -6.03 -10.98 5.67
N GLY A 150 -6.09 -11.99 6.55
CA GLY A 150 -5.97 -13.41 6.16
C GLY A 150 -7.16 -13.87 5.33
N LYS A 151 -8.37 -13.48 5.73
CA LYS A 151 -9.61 -13.74 4.97
C LYS A 151 -9.61 -13.02 3.62
N VAL A 152 -9.18 -11.76 3.58
CA VAL A 152 -9.04 -10.98 2.34
C VAL A 152 -8.03 -11.62 1.39
N ALA A 153 -6.87 -12.02 1.91
CA ALA A 153 -5.85 -12.70 1.10
C ALA A 153 -6.36 -14.03 0.52
N ALA A 154 -7.13 -14.80 1.30
CA ALA A 154 -7.79 -16.01 0.80
C ALA A 154 -8.84 -15.67 -0.26
N TYR A 155 -9.71 -14.69 -0.01
CA TYR A 155 -10.74 -14.27 -0.94
C TYR A 155 -10.20 -13.85 -2.31
N ILE A 156 -9.13 -13.04 -2.34
CA ILE A 156 -8.48 -12.60 -3.59
C ILE A 156 -7.85 -13.80 -4.31
N ARG A 157 -7.18 -14.68 -3.57
CA ARG A 157 -6.54 -15.88 -4.14
C ARG A 157 -7.53 -16.84 -4.77
N ASP A 158 -8.68 -17.05 -4.13
CA ASP A 158 -9.69 -18.00 -4.59
C ASP A 158 -10.45 -17.49 -5.84
N ARG A 159 -10.33 -16.19 -6.15
CA ARG A 159 -10.99 -15.51 -7.28
C ARG A 159 -10.02 -14.99 -8.34
N GLN A 160 -8.76 -15.42 -8.30
CA GLN A 160 -7.82 -15.06 -9.37
C GLN A 160 -8.35 -15.55 -10.72
N GLY A 161 -8.32 -14.67 -11.73
CA GLY A 161 -8.85 -14.97 -13.07
C GLY A 161 -10.27 -14.43 -13.30
N GLU A 162 -10.99 -13.99 -12.27
CA GLU A 162 -12.31 -13.34 -12.41
C GLU A 162 -12.22 -11.84 -12.83
N GLY A 163 -11.08 -11.42 -13.38
CA GLY A 163 -10.82 -10.06 -13.90
C GLY A 163 -10.57 -8.98 -12.84
N SER A 164 -11.28 -9.02 -11.72
CA SER A 164 -11.24 -7.98 -10.68
C SER A 164 -10.27 -8.25 -9.52
N PHE A 165 -9.71 -9.46 -9.44
CA PHE A 165 -8.86 -9.90 -8.33
C PHE A 165 -7.53 -10.44 -8.84
N ASN A 166 -6.44 -9.79 -8.41
CA ASN A 166 -5.10 -10.14 -8.85
C ASN A 166 -4.12 -10.11 -7.67
N ILE A 167 -3.20 -11.07 -7.66
CA ILE A 167 -2.03 -11.08 -6.78
C ILE A 167 -0.81 -10.95 -7.68
N LEU A 168 -0.08 -9.86 -7.50
CA LEU A 168 1.14 -9.58 -8.25
C LEU A 168 2.34 -9.75 -7.31
N PRO A 169 3.37 -10.53 -7.69
CA PRO A 169 4.60 -10.55 -6.93
C PRO A 169 5.29 -9.19 -7.02
N ALA A 170 5.93 -8.76 -5.92
CA ALA A 170 6.77 -7.57 -5.93
C ALA A 170 7.84 -7.68 -7.02
N SER A 171 8.10 -6.57 -7.70
CA SER A 171 9.12 -6.45 -8.72
C SER A 171 10.47 -6.85 -8.12
N LYS A 172 11.20 -7.80 -8.72
CA LYS A 172 12.56 -8.12 -8.26
C LYS A 172 13.45 -6.89 -8.51
N GLN A 173 13.64 -6.04 -7.51
CA GLN A 173 14.67 -5.02 -7.53
C GLN A 173 16.03 -5.72 -7.68
N LYS A 174 16.75 -5.47 -8.78
CA LYS A 174 18.16 -5.84 -8.93
C LYS A 174 18.92 -5.08 -7.85
N GLY A 175 19.27 -5.74 -6.75
CA GLY A 175 20.15 -5.17 -5.74
C GLY A 175 21.42 -4.65 -6.42
N GLY A 176 21.64 -3.35 -6.31
CA GLY A 176 22.91 -2.73 -6.69
C GLY A 176 24.06 -3.44 -5.98
N LYS A 177 25.10 -3.73 -6.77
CA LYS A 177 26.39 -4.21 -6.25
C LYS A 177 27.04 -3.18 -5.34
#